data_AF-A0A950VPE4-F1
#
_entry.id   AF-A0A950VPE4-F1
#
_cell.length_a   1.000
_cell.length_b   1.000
_cell.length_c   1.000
_cell.angle_alpha   90.00
_cell.angle_beta   90.00
_cell.angle_gamma   90.00
#
_symmetry.space_group_name_H-M   'P 1'
#
loop_
_entity.id
_entity.type
_entity.pdbx_description
1 polymer ?
#
loop_
_entity_poly.entity_id
_entity_poly.type
_entity_poly.pdbx_seq_one_letter_code
_entity_poly.pdbx_strand_id
1 'polypeptide(L)'
;AMQRALRRVQPCDHALIDGLEIREIELGPHTAIVDGDALSYAISCASIVAKVTRDRLMYRLAERYPHYGWERNVGYATRRHLQGIREHGLTPFHRLAYGPVKAFMLQPTSLDDLIARLDIAESTKPAELTEAAIVAEGIQEVAPALA
;
A
#
# COMPACT_ATOMS: atom_id res chain seq x y z
N ALA A 1 5.68 2.90 -13.79
CA ALA A 1 4.81 4.03 -13.36
C ALA A 1 5.59 5.34 -13.23
N MET A 2 6.75 5.31 -12.56
CA MET A 2 7.65 6.47 -12.36
C MET A 2 7.98 7.23 -13.65
N GLN A 3 8.37 6.57 -14.75
CA GLN A 3 8.59 7.26 -16.05
C GLN A 3 7.42 8.13 -16.50
N ARG A 4 6.18 7.63 -16.34
CA ARG A 4 4.97 8.39 -16.72
C ARG A 4 4.75 9.60 -15.81
N ALA A 5 5.22 9.54 -14.57
CA ALA A 5 5.18 10.67 -13.64
C ALA A 5 6.26 11.69 -14.02
N LEU A 6 7.51 11.26 -14.22
CA LEU A 6 8.62 12.13 -14.63
C LEU A 6 8.32 12.91 -15.91
N ARG A 7 7.75 12.26 -16.94
CA ARG A 7 7.34 12.94 -18.19
C ARG A 7 6.32 14.07 -17.99
N ARG A 8 5.57 14.09 -16.88
CA ARG A 8 4.58 15.14 -16.58
C ARG A 8 5.14 16.31 -15.78
N VAL A 9 6.35 16.19 -15.25
CA VAL A 9 6.98 17.19 -14.37
C VAL A 9 8.29 17.71 -14.98
N GLN A 10 8.50 17.51 -16.28
CA GLN A 10 9.68 18.02 -16.97
C GLN A 10 9.64 19.55 -17.15
N PRO A 11 10.81 20.21 -17.19
CA PRO A 11 12.16 19.64 -17.07
C PRO A 11 12.51 19.20 -15.64
N CYS A 12 13.32 18.15 -15.53
CA CYS A 12 13.83 17.63 -14.25
C CYS A 12 15.31 17.33 -14.41
N ASP A 13 16.16 18.03 -13.67
CA ASP A 13 17.62 17.89 -13.77
C ASP A 13 18.10 16.58 -13.12
N HIS A 14 17.50 16.22 -11.98
CA HIS A 14 17.83 15.01 -11.23
C HIS A 14 16.63 14.52 -10.40
N ALA A 15 16.36 13.21 -10.41
CA ALA A 15 15.28 12.60 -9.64
C ALA A 15 15.80 11.87 -8.39
N LEU A 16 15.11 12.01 -7.26
CA LEU A 16 15.30 11.17 -6.08
C LEU A 16 14.22 10.09 -6.05
N ILE A 17 14.64 8.82 -5.89
CA ILE A 17 13.75 7.65 -5.98
C ILE A 17 13.83 6.86 -4.69
N ASP A 18 12.67 6.52 -4.15
CA ASP A 18 12.56 5.61 -3.00
C ASP A 18 12.83 4.16 -3.41
N GLY A 19 13.72 3.49 -2.67
CA GLY A 19 14.04 2.08 -2.80
C GLY A 19 15.39 1.80 -3.48
N LEU A 20 15.47 0.61 -4.09
CA LEU A 20 16.69 0.13 -4.73
C LEU A 20 16.94 0.78 -6.09
N GLU A 21 18.21 0.77 -6.50
CA GLU A 21 18.65 1.25 -7.81
C GLU A 21 17.86 0.57 -8.94
N ILE A 22 17.36 1.38 -9.87
CA ILE A 22 16.60 0.91 -11.02
C ILE A 22 17.48 1.02 -12.28
N ARG A 23 18.05 -0.11 -12.69
CA ARG A 23 19.05 -0.16 -13.77
C ARG A 23 18.46 -0.10 -15.19
N GLU A 24 17.17 -0.38 -15.35
CA GLU A 24 16.56 -0.68 -16.65
C GLU A 24 15.65 0.42 -17.20
N ILE A 25 15.83 1.69 -16.83
CA ILE A 25 14.83 2.72 -17.16
C ILE A 25 15.45 4.03 -17.66
N GLU A 26 14.89 4.54 -18.77
CA GLU A 26 14.97 5.94 -19.23
C GLU A 26 14.31 6.89 -18.19
N LEU A 27 14.92 7.07 -17.03
CA LEU A 27 14.48 8.03 -16.00
C LEU A 27 15.27 9.34 -16.08
N GLY A 28 16.37 9.37 -16.84
CA GLY A 28 17.35 10.45 -16.76
C GLY A 28 18.22 10.33 -15.49
N PRO A 29 18.97 11.39 -15.14
CA PRO A 29 19.80 11.41 -13.93
C PRO A 29 18.96 11.18 -12.68
N HIS A 30 19.34 10.20 -11.86
CA HIS A 30 18.62 9.88 -10.63
C HIS A 30 19.51 9.25 -9.56
N THR A 31 19.04 9.33 -8.31
CA THR A 31 19.63 8.65 -7.15
C THR A 31 18.53 7.86 -6.44
N ALA A 32 18.79 6.57 -6.23
CA ALA A 32 17.93 5.70 -5.43
C ALA A 32 18.37 5.76 -3.96
N ILE A 33 17.40 5.86 -3.05
CA ILE A 33 17.59 5.96 -1.61
C ILE A 33 16.69 4.93 -0.95
N VAL A 34 17.29 3.95 -0.27
CA VAL A 34 16.55 2.98 0.53
C VAL A 34 15.90 3.71 1.71
N ASP A 35 14.62 3.44 1.95
CA ASP A 35 13.79 4.14 2.94
C ASP A 35 13.83 5.68 2.74
N GLY A 36 13.77 6.09 1.48
CA GLY A 36 13.98 7.47 1.06
C GLY A 36 12.88 8.41 1.55
N ASP A 37 11.68 7.90 1.85
CA ASP A 37 10.58 8.70 2.40
C ASP A 37 10.84 9.18 3.84
N ALA A 38 11.65 8.45 4.61
CA ALA A 38 12.14 8.87 5.92
C ALA A 38 13.33 9.84 5.84
N LEU A 39 14.06 9.84 4.73
CA LEU A 39 15.35 10.54 4.58
C LEU A 39 15.30 11.78 3.66
N SER A 40 14.27 11.90 2.83
CA SER A 40 14.15 12.98 1.85
C SER A 40 12.75 13.58 1.85
N TYR A 41 12.70 14.90 2.05
CA TYR A 41 11.45 15.66 2.01
C TYR A 41 10.73 15.52 0.66
N ALA A 42 11.46 15.52 -0.45
CA ALA A 42 10.88 15.38 -1.79
C ALA A 42 10.26 13.99 -1.99
N ILE A 43 10.94 12.93 -1.52
CA ILE A 43 10.41 11.57 -1.58
C ILE A 43 9.18 11.45 -0.68
N SER A 44 9.24 11.96 0.55
CA SER A 44 8.10 11.97 1.47
C SER A 44 6.86 12.64 0.87
N CYS A 45 7.02 13.82 0.26
CA CYS A 45 5.94 14.51 -0.43
C CYS A 45 5.37 13.68 -1.59
N ALA A 46 6.22 13.05 -2.40
CA ALA A 46 5.79 12.19 -3.49
C ALA A 46 5.01 10.95 -2.97
N SER A 47 5.45 10.36 -1.86
CA SER A 47 4.79 9.23 -1.20
C SER A 47 3.38 9.59 -0.71
N ILE A 48 3.19 10.78 -0.13
CA ILE A 48 1.87 11.28 0.28
C ILE A 48 0.95 11.43 -0.93
N VAL A 49 1.42 12.08 -2.00
CA VAL A 49 0.62 12.27 -3.22
C VAL A 49 0.24 10.91 -3.83
N ALA A 50 1.18 9.97 -3.91
CA ALA A 50 0.94 8.63 -4.43
C ALA A 50 -0.09 7.87 -3.58
N LYS A 51 0.06 7.88 -2.25
CA LYS A 51 -0.83 7.21 -1.29
C LYS A 51 -2.25 7.76 -1.36
N VAL A 52 -2.42 9.08 -1.23
CA VAL A 52 -3.73 9.73 -1.27
C VAL A 52 -4.42 9.51 -2.61
N THR A 53 -3.67 9.59 -3.72
CA THR A 53 -4.22 9.33 -5.06
C THR A 53 -4.67 7.87 -5.20
N ARG A 54 -3.86 6.91 -4.77
CA ARG A 54 -4.20 5.49 -4.80
C ARG A 54 -5.44 5.19 -3.98
N ASP A 55 -5.52 5.70 -2.76
CA ASP A 55 -6.63 5.40 -1.86
C ASP A 55 -7.95 5.98 -2.42
N ARG A 56 -7.93 7.21 -2.97
CA ARG A 56 -9.08 7.79 -3.69
C ARG A 56 -9.55 6.93 -4.86
N LEU A 57 -8.63 6.33 -5.63
CA LEU A 57 -9.00 5.43 -6.72
C LEU A 57 -9.63 4.14 -6.20
N MET A 58 -9.08 3.57 -5.12
CA MET A 58 -9.64 2.36 -4.50
C MET A 58 -11.04 2.62 -3.91
N TYR A 59 -11.31 3.81 -3.36
CA TYR A 59 -12.64 4.18 -2.86
C TYR A 59 -13.68 4.23 -3.98
N ARG A 60 -13.36 4.85 -5.11
CA ARG A 60 -14.24 4.83 -6.28
C ARG A 60 -14.45 3.42 -6.83
N LEU A 61 -13.41 2.57 -6.77
CA LEU A 61 -13.55 1.17 -7.14
C LEU A 61 -14.45 0.41 -6.17
N ALA A 62 -14.41 0.71 -4.87
CA ALA A 62 -15.28 0.10 -3.87
C ALA A 62 -16.76 0.44 -4.12
N GLU A 63 -17.07 1.66 -4.55
CA GLU A 63 -18.44 2.03 -4.96
C GLU A 63 -18.93 1.17 -6.14
N ARG A 64 -18.06 0.90 -7.11
CA ARG A 64 -18.38 0.08 -8.30
C ARG A 64 -18.37 -1.43 -8.00
N TYR A 65 -17.59 -1.86 -7.03
CA TYR A 65 -17.35 -3.26 -6.67
C TYR A 65 -17.42 -3.43 -5.13
N PRO A 66 -18.63 -3.41 -4.54
CA PRO A 66 -18.80 -3.28 -3.08
C PRO A 66 -18.39 -4.51 -2.27
N HIS A 67 -18.23 -5.66 -2.93
CA HIS A 67 -18.03 -6.95 -2.26
C HIS A 67 -16.59 -7.19 -1.76
N TYR A 68 -15.61 -6.40 -2.20
CA TYR A 68 -14.19 -6.66 -1.95
C TYR A 68 -13.61 -5.88 -0.77
N GLY A 69 -14.37 -4.97 -0.14
CA GLY A 69 -13.92 -4.18 1.01
C GLY A 69 -12.79 -3.18 0.70
N TRP A 70 -12.66 -2.78 -0.58
CA TRP A 70 -11.58 -1.92 -1.07
C TRP A 70 -11.56 -0.51 -0.44
N GLU A 71 -12.69 -0.06 0.13
CA GLU A 71 -12.79 1.16 0.92
C GLU A 71 -11.99 1.11 2.23
N ARG A 72 -11.60 -0.09 2.68
CA ARG A 72 -10.77 -0.28 3.88
C ARG A 72 -9.42 -0.90 3.54
N ASN A 73 -9.42 -1.98 2.76
CA ASN A 73 -8.20 -2.73 2.52
C ASN A 73 -7.37 -2.21 1.35
N VAL A 74 -7.86 -1.26 0.55
CA VAL A 74 -7.12 -0.64 -0.58
C VAL A 74 -6.40 -1.66 -1.48
N GLY A 75 -7.00 -2.84 -1.66
CA GLY A 75 -6.52 -3.92 -2.52
C GLY A 75 -5.58 -4.94 -1.85
N TYR A 76 -5.24 -4.79 -0.58
CA TYR A 76 -4.52 -5.82 0.17
C TYR A 76 -5.39 -7.06 0.38
N ALA A 77 -4.76 -8.23 0.44
CA ALA A 77 -5.43 -9.53 0.56
C ALA A 77 -5.95 -9.79 1.98
N THR A 78 -6.81 -8.91 2.49
CA THR A 78 -7.50 -9.11 3.77
C THR A 78 -8.59 -10.17 3.64
N ARG A 79 -9.03 -10.71 4.78
CA ARG A 79 -10.13 -11.68 4.85
C ARG A 79 -11.33 -11.27 3.99
N ARG A 80 -11.83 -10.05 4.20
CA ARG A 80 -12.98 -9.49 3.45
C ARG A 80 -12.72 -9.43 1.94
N HIS A 81 -11.50 -9.13 1.52
CA HIS A 81 -11.16 -9.11 0.09
C HIS A 81 -11.21 -10.51 -0.51
N LEU A 82 -10.61 -11.49 0.17
CA LEU A 82 -10.58 -12.88 -0.29
C LEU A 82 -11.97 -13.52 -0.30
N GLN A 83 -12.80 -13.21 0.69
CA GLN A 83 -14.22 -13.60 0.70
C GLN A 83 -14.96 -13.01 -0.50
N GLY A 84 -14.76 -11.72 -0.79
CA GLY A 84 -15.33 -11.08 -1.98
C GLY A 84 -14.90 -11.77 -3.28
N ILE A 85 -13.64 -12.19 -3.39
CA ILE A 85 -13.15 -12.98 -4.55
C ILE A 85 -13.83 -14.36 -4.60
N ARG A 86 -13.93 -15.03 -3.45
CA ARG A 86 -14.53 -16.38 -3.33
C ARG A 86 -16.00 -16.39 -3.76
N GLU A 87 -16.76 -15.38 -3.34
CA GLU A 87 -18.22 -15.29 -3.51
C GLU A 87 -18.62 -14.63 -4.84
N HIS A 88 -17.90 -13.59 -5.26
CA HIS A 88 -18.26 -12.76 -6.42
C HIS A 88 -17.30 -12.87 -7.60
N GLY A 89 -16.24 -13.69 -7.46
CA GLY A 89 -15.23 -13.88 -8.50
C GLY A 89 -14.27 -12.69 -8.64
N LEU A 90 -13.41 -12.75 -9.66
CA LEU A 90 -12.43 -11.71 -9.96
C LEU A 90 -13.03 -10.56 -10.77
N THR A 91 -12.42 -9.39 -10.62
CA THR A 91 -12.68 -8.22 -11.46
C THR A 91 -11.47 -7.92 -12.37
N PRO A 92 -11.61 -7.09 -13.41
CA PRO A 92 -10.49 -6.66 -14.25
C PRO A 92 -9.37 -5.91 -13.48
N PHE A 93 -9.65 -5.45 -12.26
CA PHE A 93 -8.70 -4.72 -11.42
C PHE A 93 -7.85 -5.63 -10.52
N HIS A 94 -8.15 -6.94 -10.47
CA HIS A 94 -7.33 -7.91 -9.76
C HIS A 94 -6.05 -8.21 -10.56
N ARG A 95 -4.91 -8.25 -9.87
CA ARG A 95 -3.62 -8.61 -10.47
C ARG A 95 -3.51 -10.12 -10.56
N LEU A 96 -3.71 -10.68 -11.76
CA LEU A 96 -3.78 -12.14 -11.98
C LEU A 96 -2.51 -12.90 -11.53
N ALA A 97 -1.35 -12.26 -11.58
CA ALA A 97 -0.08 -12.87 -11.17
C ALA A 97 0.14 -12.88 -9.64
N TYR A 98 -0.68 -12.20 -8.84
CA TYR A 98 -0.53 -12.16 -7.39
C TYR A 98 -0.96 -13.48 -6.76
N GLY A 99 -0.17 -13.99 -5.80
CA GLY A 99 -0.30 -15.33 -5.23
C GLY A 99 -1.75 -15.78 -4.94
N PRO A 100 -2.53 -15.05 -4.12
CA PRO A 100 -3.91 -15.44 -3.81
C PRO A 100 -4.84 -15.48 -5.04
N VAL A 101 -4.71 -14.50 -5.94
CA VAL A 101 -5.51 -14.43 -7.17
C VAL A 101 -5.13 -15.57 -8.12
N LYS A 102 -3.83 -15.81 -8.31
CA LYS A 102 -3.31 -16.91 -9.11
C LYS A 102 -3.77 -18.26 -8.59
N ALA A 103 -3.74 -18.44 -7.26
CA ALA A 103 -4.21 -19.67 -6.61
C ALA A 103 -5.71 -19.89 -6.88
N PHE A 104 -6.54 -18.85 -6.69
CA PHE A 104 -7.97 -18.92 -6.99
C PHE A 104 -8.28 -19.27 -8.45
N MET A 105 -7.52 -18.73 -9.41
CA MET A 105 -7.66 -19.06 -10.84
C MET A 105 -7.33 -20.52 -11.15
N LEU A 106 -6.38 -21.12 -10.42
CA LEU A 106 -5.99 -22.52 -10.60
C LEU A 106 -6.94 -23.47 -9.88
N GLN A 107 -7.35 -23.12 -8.66
CA GLN A 107 -8.21 -23.91 -7.78
C GLN A 107 -9.07 -22.98 -6.90
N PRO A 108 -10.35 -22.76 -7.21
CA PRO A 108 -11.18 -21.78 -6.48
C PRO A 108 -11.32 -22.02 -4.97
N THR A 109 -11.22 -23.27 -4.52
CA THR A 109 -11.25 -23.64 -3.09
C THR A 109 -9.96 -23.28 -2.34
N SER A 110 -8.87 -22.92 -3.04
CA SER A 110 -7.59 -22.60 -2.41
C SER A 110 -7.63 -21.38 -1.48
N LEU A 111 -8.68 -20.56 -1.59
CA LEU A 111 -8.86 -19.41 -0.70
C LEU A 111 -9.43 -19.80 0.66
N ASP A 112 -10.09 -20.96 0.79
CA ASP A 112 -10.75 -21.37 2.02
C ASP A 112 -9.72 -21.52 3.16
N ASP A 113 -8.60 -22.19 2.88
CA ASP A 113 -7.49 -22.35 3.84
C ASP A 113 -6.85 -21.01 4.20
N LEU A 114 -6.71 -20.09 3.23
CA LEU A 114 -6.12 -18.78 3.47
C LEU A 114 -7.04 -17.91 4.32
N ILE A 115 -8.34 -17.93 4.05
CA ILE A 115 -9.36 -17.24 4.84
C ILE A 115 -9.37 -17.80 6.27
N ALA A 116 -9.39 -19.13 6.44
CA ALA A 116 -9.36 -19.77 7.75
C ALA A 116 -8.10 -19.41 8.56
N ARG A 117 -6.93 -19.31 7.92
CA ARG A 117 -5.69 -18.88 8.60
C ARG A 117 -5.74 -17.43 9.04
N LEU A 118 -6.37 -16.54 8.25
CA LEU A 118 -6.56 -15.14 8.63
C LEU A 118 -7.56 -15.00 9.77
N ASP A 119 -8.59 -15.85 9.84
CA ASP A 119 -9.56 -15.87 10.94
C ASP A 119 -8.88 -16.18 12.27
N ILE A 120 -7.99 -17.18 12.28
CA ILE A 120 -7.19 -17.52 13.46
C ILE A 120 -6.32 -16.32 13.87
N ALA A 121 -5.59 -15.72 12.93
CA ALA A 121 -4.70 -14.60 13.21
C ALA A 121 -5.44 -13.34 13.72
N GLU A 122 -6.64 -13.05 13.22
CA GLU A 122 -7.48 -11.96 13.72
C GLU A 122 -8.02 -12.26 15.13
N SER A 123 -8.38 -13.51 15.42
CA SER A 123 -8.89 -13.92 16.74
C SER A 123 -7.81 -13.96 17.84
N THR A 124 -6.55 -14.13 17.46
CA THR A 124 -5.40 -14.18 18.39
C THR A 124 -4.71 -12.84 18.56
N LYS A 125 -5.13 -11.80 17.82
CA LYS A 125 -4.71 -10.43 18.12
C LYS A 125 -5.23 -10.07 19.51
N PRO A 126 -4.35 -9.66 20.46
CA PRO A 126 -4.83 -9.07 21.71
C PRO A 126 -5.71 -7.87 21.35
N ALA A 127 -6.86 -7.73 22.02
CA ALA A 127 -7.75 -6.58 21.87
C ALA A 127 -6.89 -5.31 21.98
N GLU A 128 -6.78 -4.56 20.89
CA GLU A 128 -5.83 -3.46 20.76
C GLU A 128 -5.95 -2.49 21.94
N LEU A 129 -4.79 -2.15 22.51
CA LEU A 129 -4.59 -0.95 23.34
C LEU A 129 -5.25 0.22 22.61
N THR A 130 -6.38 0.68 23.14
CA THR A 130 -7.10 1.85 22.64
C THR A 130 -6.17 3.05 22.54
N GLU A 131 -6.44 3.96 21.60
CA GLU A 131 -5.70 5.21 21.30
C GLU A 131 -5.23 6.01 22.55
N ALA A 132 -5.88 5.82 23.71
CA ALA A 132 -5.45 6.32 25.00
C ALA A 132 -4.03 5.89 25.44
N ALA A 133 -3.51 4.74 24.97
CA ALA A 133 -2.19 4.24 25.37
C ALA A 133 -1.03 4.99 24.69
N ILE A 134 -1.23 5.48 23.46
CA ILE A 134 -0.20 6.22 22.71
C ILE A 134 0.00 7.64 23.29
N VAL A 135 -1.02 8.19 23.96
CA VAL A 135 -0.94 9.51 24.62
C VAL A 135 -0.22 9.43 25.98
N ALA A 136 -0.08 8.25 26.57
CA ALA A 136 0.57 8.06 27.88
C ALA A 136 2.09 7.90 27.81
N GLU A 137 2.65 7.47 26.66
CA GLU A 137 4.09 7.31 26.48
C GLU A 137 4.69 8.47 25.66
N GLY A 138 4.70 9.65 26.28
CA GLY A 138 5.77 10.64 26.20
C GLY A 138 6.31 11.05 24.82
N ILE A 139 5.68 12.06 24.22
CA ILE A 139 6.43 13.06 23.44
C ILE A 139 7.29 13.83 24.47
N GLN A 140 8.55 13.45 24.63
CA GLN A 140 9.53 14.36 25.23
C GLN A 140 9.89 15.41 24.18
N GLU A 141 9.46 16.64 24.45
CA GLU A 141 9.87 17.86 23.75
C GLU A 141 11.40 17.92 23.65
N VAL A 142 11.92 18.01 22.42
CA VAL A 142 13.28 18.52 22.20
C VAL A 142 13.13 20.00 21.90
N ALA A 143 13.25 20.83 22.94
CA ALA A 143 13.46 22.26 22.79
C ALA A 143 14.86 22.54 22.19
N PRO A 144 15.01 23.57 21.34
CA PRO A 144 16.30 23.88 20.73
C PRO A 144 17.20 24.64 21.71
N ALA A 145 18.39 24.11 21.99
CA ALA A 145 19.46 24.87 22.61
C ALA A 145 20.26 25.61 21.53
N LEU A 146 19.90 26.87 21.29
CA LEU A 146 20.77 27.88 20.68
C LEU A 146 21.26 28.79 21.81
N ALA A 147 22.55 28.69 22.13
CA ALA A 147 23.40 29.72 22.72
C ALA A 147 24.85 29.40 22.39
#